data_AF-A0A383DPG4-F1
#
_entry.id   AF-A0A383DPG4-F1
#
_cell.length_a   1.000
_cell.length_b   1.000
_cell.length_c   1.000
_cell.angle_alpha   90.00
_cell.angle_beta   90.00
_cell.angle_gamma   90.00
#
_symmetry.space_group_name_H-M   'P 1'
#
loop_
_entity.id
_entity.type
_entity.pdbx_description
1 polymer ?
#
loop_
_entity_poly.entity_id
_entity_poly.type
_entity_poly.pdbx_seq_one_letter_code
_entity_poly.pdbx_strand_id
1 'polypeptide(L)'
;MVQTHTVNANASAVFTQLLDVQNQDMRNLYEKAKRDQWNASTDIDWDKGGDLDCGILPDALIDIYETKYWDKLDDKKRLELNRHFSAWRISQLMYGEQFALMVCGQIANSVSDIDSKFFMATQVVDEARHSEVLARYLYQKVGVTYPLTANLKKMFDHVLEMPQWYLKTVGTQLVAETLAVSLFRMLADHSPDPL
;
A
#
# COMPACT_ATOMS: atom_id res chain seq x y z
N MET A 1 20.21 -5.17 -4.82
CA MET A 1 20.38 -3.75 -5.21
C MET A 1 19.00 -3.13 -5.30
N VAL A 2 18.74 -2.06 -4.55
CA VAL A 2 17.54 -1.23 -4.76
C VAL A 2 17.78 -0.49 -6.08
N GLN A 3 16.93 -0.74 -7.08
CA GLN A 3 17.02 -0.08 -8.37
C GLN A 3 15.93 0.98 -8.44
N THR A 4 16.33 2.24 -8.35
CA THR A 4 15.51 3.35 -8.79
C THR A 4 15.52 3.37 -10.32
N HIS A 5 14.35 3.50 -10.93
CA HIS A 5 14.23 3.72 -12.37
C HIS A 5 13.24 4.85 -12.64
N THR A 6 13.47 5.56 -13.74
CA THR A 6 12.56 6.61 -14.20
C THR A 6 11.47 5.97 -15.05
N VAL A 7 10.22 6.42 -14.83
CA VAL A 7 9.06 6.09 -15.67
C VAL A 7 8.57 7.38 -16.32
N ASN A 8 8.23 7.33 -17.60
CA ASN A 8 7.74 8.50 -18.34
C ASN A 8 6.25 8.74 -18.03
N ALA A 9 5.98 9.53 -16.99
CA ALA A 9 4.64 9.91 -16.61
C ALA A 9 4.02 10.92 -17.60
N ASN A 10 3.27 10.44 -18.59
CA ASN A 10 2.67 11.26 -19.67
C ASN A 10 1.34 11.95 -19.28
N ALA A 11 1.12 12.24 -18.00
CA ALA A 11 -0.14 12.82 -17.53
C ALA A 11 -0.22 14.33 -17.81
N SER A 12 -1.33 14.79 -18.39
CA SER A 12 -1.58 16.23 -18.57
C SER A 12 -1.81 16.89 -17.21
N ALA A 13 -1.15 18.02 -16.94
CA ALA A 13 -1.43 18.84 -15.76
C ALA A 13 -2.51 19.88 -16.08
N VAL A 14 -3.54 19.95 -15.23
CA VAL A 14 -4.63 20.93 -15.33
C VAL A 14 -4.50 21.92 -14.18
N PHE A 15 -4.27 23.19 -14.53
CA PHE A 15 -4.23 24.30 -13.57
C PHE A 15 -5.62 24.93 -13.45
N THR A 16 -6.25 24.76 -12.28
CA THR A 16 -7.63 25.21 -12.02
C THR A 16 -7.61 26.54 -11.29
N GLN A 17 -8.29 27.55 -11.84
CA GLN A 17 -8.43 28.88 -11.23
C GLN A 17 -9.77 29.07 -10.50
N LEU A 18 -10.77 28.24 -10.81
CA LEU A 18 -12.07 28.28 -10.17
C LEU A 18 -11.99 27.65 -8.77
N LEU A 19 -12.41 28.39 -7.75
CA LEU A 19 -12.35 27.97 -6.35
C LEU A 19 -13.72 27.60 -5.76
N ASP A 20 -14.80 27.90 -6.48
CA ASP A 20 -16.15 27.50 -6.08
C ASP A 20 -16.27 25.98 -6.05
N VAL A 21 -17.05 25.46 -5.10
CA VAL A 21 -17.33 24.02 -5.00
C VAL A 21 -18.06 23.56 -6.25
N GLN A 22 -17.43 22.67 -7.01
CA GLN A 22 -17.97 22.02 -8.21
C GLN A 22 -18.44 20.59 -7.90
N ASN A 23 -17.82 19.94 -6.90
CA ASN A 23 -18.14 18.58 -6.50
C ASN A 23 -18.21 18.46 -4.97
N GLN A 24 -19.45 18.50 -4.45
CA GLN A 24 -19.72 18.44 -3.02
C GLN A 24 -19.29 17.11 -2.38
N ASP A 25 -19.37 16.00 -3.11
CA ASP A 25 -18.99 14.68 -2.58
C ASP A 25 -17.47 14.59 -2.36
N MET A 26 -16.67 15.06 -3.32
CA MET A 26 -15.22 15.14 -3.15
C MET A 26 -14.83 16.10 -2.02
N ARG A 27 -15.54 17.23 -1.89
CA ARG A 27 -15.36 18.14 -0.75
C ARG A 27 -15.64 17.45 0.58
N ASN A 28 -16.70 16.66 0.66
CA ASN A 28 -17.07 15.93 1.88
C ASN A 28 -16.01 14.87 2.23
N LEU A 29 -15.49 14.15 1.24
CA LEU A 29 -14.40 13.19 1.46
C LEU A 29 -13.12 13.89 1.94
N TYR A 30 -12.77 15.03 1.36
CA TYR A 30 -11.65 15.85 1.81
C TYR A 30 -11.79 16.29 3.27
N GLU A 31 -12.96 16.75 3.69
CA GLU A 31 -13.21 17.12 5.10
C GLU A 31 -13.12 15.93 6.05
N LYS A 32 -13.61 14.75 5.63
CA LYS A 32 -13.46 13.51 6.41
C LYS A 32 -11.99 13.12 6.54
N ALA A 33 -11.25 13.11 5.44
CA ALA A 33 -9.84 12.74 5.40
C ALA A 33 -9.02 13.62 6.34
N LYS A 34 -9.19 14.95 6.28
CA LYS A 34 -8.52 15.88 7.21
C LYS A 34 -8.81 15.60 8.68
N ARG A 35 -10.07 15.34 9.03
CA ARG A 35 -10.48 15.09 10.42
C ARG A 35 -9.89 13.79 10.95
N ASP A 36 -9.84 12.76 10.12
CA ASP A 36 -9.49 11.40 10.51
C ASP A 36 -8.00 11.07 10.20
N GLN A 37 -7.16 12.09 9.97
CA GLN A 37 -5.71 11.89 9.78
C GLN A 37 -5.05 11.45 11.08
N TRP A 38 -4.32 10.34 11.01
CA TRP A 38 -3.51 9.77 12.08
C TRP A 38 -2.01 9.87 11.76
N ASN A 39 -1.17 9.81 12.78
CA ASN A 39 0.28 9.89 12.66
C ASN A 39 0.92 8.56 13.04
N ALA A 40 1.63 7.94 12.10
CA ALA A 40 2.27 6.65 12.31
C ALA A 40 3.24 6.64 13.48
N SER A 41 3.93 7.74 13.75
CA SER A 41 4.93 7.81 14.80
C SER A 41 4.35 7.95 16.22
N THR A 42 3.12 8.44 16.38
CA THR A 42 2.51 8.71 17.69
C THR A 42 1.27 7.87 17.99
N ASP A 43 0.53 7.47 16.96
CA ASP A 43 -0.77 6.82 17.12
C ASP A 43 -0.68 5.28 17.03
N ILE A 44 0.46 4.77 16.56
CA ILE A 44 0.80 3.34 16.61
C ILE A 44 1.76 3.12 17.77
N ASP A 45 1.40 2.16 18.63
CA ASP A 45 2.25 1.70 19.73
C ASP A 45 3.27 0.68 19.20
N TRP A 46 4.37 1.18 18.64
CA TRP A 46 5.44 0.36 18.04
C TRP A 46 6.16 -0.57 19.03
N ASP A 47 5.98 -0.36 20.33
CA ASP A 47 6.51 -1.22 21.37
C ASP A 47 5.63 -2.47 21.58
N LYS A 48 4.44 -2.54 20.94
CA LYS A 48 3.60 -3.74 20.92
C LYS A 48 4.16 -4.85 20.02
N GLY A 49 3.96 -6.07 20.49
CA GLY A 49 4.38 -7.30 19.83
C GLY A 49 5.86 -7.57 20.06
N GLY A 50 6.16 -8.63 20.82
CA GLY A 50 7.52 -9.07 21.12
C GLY A 50 8.19 -9.74 19.92
N ASP A 51 9.07 -10.71 20.19
CA ASP A 51 9.69 -11.51 19.14
C ASP A 51 8.63 -12.16 18.23
N LEU A 52 8.88 -12.16 16.92
CA LEU A 52 8.01 -12.71 15.87
C LEU A 52 7.92 -14.25 15.90
N ASP A 53 7.99 -14.84 17.10
CA ASP A 53 7.94 -16.28 17.34
C ASP A 53 6.53 -16.86 17.12
N CYS A 54 5.52 -15.99 17.05
CA CYS A 54 4.15 -16.34 16.67
C CYS A 54 3.92 -16.32 15.14
N GLY A 55 4.93 -15.97 14.34
CA GLY A 55 4.74 -15.64 12.92
C GLY A 55 4.20 -14.23 12.71
N ILE A 56 4.07 -13.82 11.45
CA ILE A 56 3.53 -12.51 11.06
C ILE A 56 2.15 -12.66 10.40
N LEU A 57 1.97 -13.73 9.62
CA LEU A 57 0.71 -14.04 8.94
C LEU A 57 0.20 -15.39 9.41
N PRO A 58 -1.10 -15.69 9.28
CA PRO A 58 -1.59 -17.05 9.37
C PRO A 58 -0.86 -17.98 8.40
N ASP A 59 -0.46 -19.17 8.89
CA ASP A 59 0.15 -20.19 8.04
C ASP A 59 -0.74 -20.60 6.86
N ALA A 60 -2.06 -20.53 7.03
CA ALA A 60 -3.04 -20.81 5.98
C ALA A 60 -2.92 -19.92 4.73
N LEU A 61 -2.17 -18.81 4.81
CA LEU A 61 -1.90 -17.93 3.67
C LEU A 61 -0.62 -18.27 2.92
N ILE A 62 0.14 -19.25 3.39
CA ILE A 62 1.35 -19.74 2.74
C ILE A 62 0.95 -20.81 1.74
N ASP A 63 1.35 -20.65 0.47
CA ASP A 63 0.87 -21.48 -0.65
C ASP A 63 1.05 -23.00 -0.47
N ILE A 64 2.04 -23.41 0.31
CA ILE A 64 2.33 -24.84 0.55
C ILE A 64 1.64 -25.40 1.80
N TYR A 65 0.88 -24.59 2.54
CA TYR A 65 0.15 -25.03 3.73
C TYR A 65 -0.78 -26.21 3.40
N GLU A 66 -0.93 -27.14 4.35
CA GLU A 66 -1.69 -28.40 4.17
C GLU A 66 -1.22 -29.32 3.03
N THR A 67 -0.06 -29.06 2.43
CA THR A 67 0.54 -29.99 1.47
C THR A 67 1.53 -30.95 2.14
N LYS A 68 1.81 -32.09 1.48
CA LYS A 68 2.86 -33.04 1.91
C LYS A 68 4.26 -32.43 2.09
N TYR A 69 4.50 -31.22 1.57
CA TYR A 69 5.76 -30.51 1.74
C TYR A 69 5.79 -29.75 3.07
N TRP A 70 4.66 -29.18 3.48
CA TRP A 70 4.50 -28.54 4.78
C TRP A 70 4.62 -29.53 5.94
N ASP A 71 4.09 -30.74 5.76
CA ASP A 71 4.19 -31.82 6.77
C ASP A 71 5.63 -32.29 7.02
N LYS A 72 6.55 -31.99 6.10
CA LYS A 72 7.99 -32.31 6.25
C LYS A 72 8.78 -31.23 6.98
N LEU A 73 8.20 -30.06 7.20
CA LEU A 73 8.84 -28.97 7.94
C LEU A 73 8.61 -29.16 9.43
N ASP A 74 9.69 -29.05 10.21
CA ASP A 74 9.58 -28.89 11.66
C ASP A 74 9.09 -27.47 12.00
N ASP A 75 8.66 -27.26 13.25
CA ASP A 75 8.06 -25.99 13.67
C ASP A 75 8.99 -24.79 13.48
N LYS A 76 10.31 -25.00 13.66
CA LYS A 76 11.30 -23.95 13.42
C LYS A 76 11.34 -23.54 11.94
N LYS A 77 11.33 -24.50 11.02
CA LYS A 77 11.29 -24.22 9.58
C LYS A 77 9.96 -23.62 9.13
N ARG A 78 8.83 -24.01 9.75
CA ARG A 78 7.52 -23.41 9.49
C ARG A 78 7.52 -21.93 9.88
N LEU A 79 8.04 -21.62 11.07
CA LEU A 79 8.18 -20.24 11.54
C LEU A 79 9.12 -19.42 10.65
N GLU A 80 10.28 -19.97 10.28
CA GLU A 80 11.22 -19.32 9.36
C GLU A 80 10.58 -19.04 8.00
N LEU A 81 9.87 -20.03 7.43
CA LEU A 81 9.12 -19.88 6.19
C LEU A 81 8.04 -18.79 6.33
N ASN A 82 7.30 -18.78 7.43
CA ASN A 82 6.28 -17.77 7.72
C ASN A 82 6.89 -16.37 7.72
N ARG A 83 7.98 -16.16 8.46
CA ARG A 83 8.66 -14.85 8.55
C ARG A 83 9.12 -14.37 7.17
N HIS A 84 9.73 -15.24 6.37
CA HIS A 84 10.22 -14.88 5.04
C HIS A 84 9.09 -14.65 4.03
N PHE A 85 8.05 -15.50 4.02
CA PHE A 85 6.91 -15.35 3.12
C PHE A 85 6.13 -14.07 3.44
N SER A 86 5.92 -13.80 4.73
CA SER A 86 5.26 -12.59 5.20
C SER A 86 6.06 -11.34 4.87
N ALA A 87 7.37 -11.36 5.12
CA ALA A 87 8.27 -10.28 4.73
C ALA A 87 8.21 -10.01 3.22
N TRP A 88 8.18 -11.06 2.39
CA TRP A 88 8.03 -10.93 0.95
C TRP A 88 6.71 -10.25 0.58
N ARG A 89 5.59 -10.71 1.15
CA ARG A 89 4.25 -10.19 0.88
C ARG A 89 4.10 -8.73 1.31
N ILE A 90 4.56 -8.39 2.51
CA ILE A 90 4.54 -7.02 3.04
C ILE A 90 5.47 -6.12 2.21
N SER A 91 6.61 -6.63 1.73
CA SER A 91 7.47 -5.87 0.81
C SER A 91 6.74 -5.53 -0.50
N GLN A 92 5.99 -6.47 -1.07
CA GLN A 92 5.20 -6.19 -2.28
C GLN A 92 4.09 -5.17 -2.03
N LEU A 93 3.42 -5.25 -0.87
CA LEU A 93 2.40 -4.29 -0.47
C LEU A 93 2.97 -2.88 -0.32
N MET A 94 4.12 -2.76 0.35
CA MET A 94 4.83 -1.48 0.51
C MET A 94 5.16 -0.83 -0.84
N TYR A 95 5.61 -1.61 -1.84
CA TYR A 95 5.80 -1.07 -3.20
C TYR A 95 4.48 -0.69 -3.88
N GLY A 96 3.39 -1.40 -3.58
CA GLY A 96 2.04 -1.04 -4.01
C GLY A 96 1.62 0.33 -3.46
N GLU A 97 1.88 0.62 -2.19
CA GLU A 97 1.61 1.93 -1.58
C GLU A 97 2.45 3.03 -2.22
N GLN A 98 3.74 2.78 -2.50
CA GLN A 98 4.58 3.74 -3.24
C GLN A 98 4.07 4.00 -4.66
N PHE A 99 3.58 2.96 -5.34
CA PHE A 99 2.95 3.09 -6.64
C PHE A 99 1.66 3.91 -6.56
N ALA A 100 0.78 3.62 -5.59
CA ALA A 100 -0.46 4.34 -5.36
C ALA A 100 -0.19 5.83 -5.06
N LEU A 101 0.81 6.12 -4.21
CA LEU A 101 1.29 7.48 -3.94
C LEU A 101 1.62 8.25 -5.23
N MET A 102 2.38 7.64 -6.14
CA MET A 102 2.74 8.26 -7.42
C MET A 102 1.51 8.49 -8.31
N VAL A 103 0.60 7.52 -8.37
CA VAL A 103 -0.63 7.64 -9.17
C VAL A 103 -1.56 8.71 -8.62
N CYS A 104 -1.76 8.77 -7.30
CA CYS A 104 -2.57 9.78 -6.63
C CYS A 104 -2.05 11.19 -6.93
N GLY A 105 -0.73 11.38 -6.91
CA GLY A 105 -0.09 12.65 -7.30
C GLY A 105 -0.34 13.02 -8.77
N GLN A 106 -0.27 12.05 -9.68
CA GLN A 106 -0.60 12.27 -11.09
C GLN A 106 -2.07 12.64 -11.29
N ILE A 107 -3.00 11.95 -10.61
CA ILE A 107 -4.43 12.25 -10.69
C ILE A 107 -4.70 13.66 -10.11
N ALA A 108 -4.10 14.03 -8.99
CA ALA A 108 -4.21 15.38 -8.42
C ALA A 108 -3.77 16.47 -9.43
N ASN A 109 -2.72 16.20 -10.21
CA ASN A 109 -2.30 17.10 -11.28
C ASN A 109 -3.28 17.13 -12.46
N SER A 110 -3.96 16.02 -12.79
CA SER A 110 -4.75 15.87 -14.02
C SER A 110 -6.25 16.14 -13.90
N VAL A 111 -6.87 15.99 -12.73
CA VAL A 111 -8.31 16.27 -12.57
C VAL A 111 -8.60 17.77 -12.71
N SER A 112 -9.79 18.12 -13.20
CA SER A 112 -10.11 19.49 -13.63
C SER A 112 -10.69 20.38 -12.54
N ASP A 113 -11.41 19.84 -11.57
CA ASP A 113 -12.04 20.60 -10.50
C ASP A 113 -11.20 20.62 -9.22
N ILE A 114 -11.33 21.68 -8.43
CA ILE A 114 -10.53 21.90 -7.23
C ILE A 114 -10.88 20.93 -6.09
N ASP A 115 -12.14 20.47 -6.01
CA ASP A 115 -12.60 19.57 -4.96
C ASP A 115 -11.93 18.18 -5.10
N SER A 116 -11.89 17.65 -6.32
CA SER A 116 -11.16 16.42 -6.65
C SER A 116 -9.66 16.57 -6.39
N LYS A 117 -9.05 17.73 -6.69
CA LYS A 117 -7.64 17.99 -6.38
C LYS A 117 -7.38 17.95 -4.87
N PHE A 118 -8.25 18.54 -4.07
CA PHE A 118 -8.13 18.51 -2.61
C PHE A 118 -8.26 17.10 -2.05
N PHE A 119 -9.23 16.33 -2.53
CA PHE A 119 -9.37 14.93 -2.12
C PHE A 119 -8.17 14.07 -2.55
N MET A 120 -7.69 14.20 -3.79
CA MET A 120 -6.51 13.43 -4.21
C MET A 120 -5.24 13.83 -3.48
N ALA A 121 -5.12 15.09 -3.02
CA ALA A 121 -4.01 15.52 -2.18
C ALA A 121 -4.02 14.81 -0.82
N THR A 122 -5.20 14.52 -0.23
CA THR A 122 -5.26 13.71 0.99
C THR A 122 -4.86 12.27 0.72
N GLN A 123 -5.25 11.71 -0.43
CA GLN A 123 -4.81 10.36 -0.82
C GLN A 123 -3.29 10.25 -0.99
N VAL A 124 -2.62 11.26 -1.56
CA VAL A 124 -1.13 11.29 -1.58
C VAL A 124 -0.54 11.19 -0.17
N VAL A 125 -1.14 11.88 0.80
CA VAL A 125 -0.70 11.80 2.20
C VAL A 125 -1.03 10.43 2.82
N ASP A 126 -2.17 9.84 2.50
CA ASP A 126 -2.57 8.52 2.99
C ASP A 126 -1.59 7.43 2.52
N GLU A 127 -1.28 7.38 1.23
CA GLU A 127 -0.34 6.39 0.68
C GLU A 127 1.10 6.60 1.14
N ALA A 128 1.47 7.85 1.47
CA ALA A 128 2.76 8.15 2.10
C ALA A 128 2.84 7.52 3.49
N ARG A 129 1.76 7.62 4.28
CA ARG A 129 1.68 7.05 5.63
C ARG A 129 1.60 5.53 5.58
N HIS A 130 0.84 4.94 4.66
CA HIS A 130 0.84 3.49 4.46
C HIS A 130 2.25 2.97 4.12
N SER A 131 2.95 3.66 3.20
CA SER A 131 4.34 3.36 2.86
C SER A 131 5.27 3.47 4.07
N GLU A 132 5.13 4.52 4.89
CA GLU A 132 5.91 4.73 6.11
C GLU A 132 5.72 3.56 7.10
N VAL A 133 4.47 3.18 7.36
CA VAL A 133 4.12 2.13 8.32
C VAL A 133 4.68 0.78 7.88
N LEU A 134 4.45 0.40 6.62
CA LEU A 134 4.93 -0.88 6.11
C LEU A 134 6.46 -0.93 6.04
N ALA A 135 7.11 0.17 5.64
CA ALA A 135 8.57 0.26 5.65
C ALA A 135 9.12 0.15 7.07
N ARG A 136 8.55 0.90 8.03
CA ARG A 136 8.97 0.86 9.43
C ARG A 136 8.79 -0.53 10.03
N TYR A 137 7.65 -1.19 9.78
CA TYR A 137 7.40 -2.58 10.19
C TYR A 137 8.46 -3.54 9.63
N LEU A 138 8.73 -3.46 8.32
CA LEU A 138 9.75 -4.30 7.67
C LEU A 138 11.15 -4.08 8.24
N TYR A 139 11.58 -2.83 8.43
CA TYR A 139 12.95 -2.52 8.85
C TYR A 139 13.17 -2.72 10.35
N GLN A 140 12.21 -2.32 11.20
CA GLN A 140 12.39 -2.33 12.65
C GLN A 140 11.97 -3.66 13.29
N LYS A 141 10.95 -4.33 12.74
CA LYS A 141 10.38 -5.54 13.35
C LYS A 141 10.75 -6.82 12.61
N VAL A 142 10.62 -6.83 11.28
CA VAL A 142 10.87 -8.04 10.48
C VAL A 142 12.35 -8.26 10.20
N GLY A 143 13.09 -7.20 9.89
CA GLY A 143 14.54 -7.22 9.65
C GLY A 143 14.97 -7.75 8.27
N VAL A 144 14.02 -8.08 7.39
CA VAL A 144 14.29 -8.52 6.01
C VAL A 144 13.28 -7.93 5.03
N THR A 145 13.75 -7.59 3.83
CA THR A 145 12.94 -7.08 2.72
C THR A 145 13.22 -7.85 1.44
N TYR A 146 12.24 -7.84 0.54
CA TYR A 146 12.34 -8.49 -0.76
C TYR A 146 12.12 -7.49 -1.89
N PRO A 147 12.76 -7.68 -3.06
CA PRO A 147 12.58 -6.78 -4.20
C PRO A 147 11.18 -6.87 -4.80
N LEU A 148 10.77 -5.79 -5.48
CA LEU A 148 9.57 -5.76 -6.29
C LEU A 148 9.63 -6.85 -7.38
N THR A 149 8.55 -7.63 -7.50
CA THR A 149 8.46 -8.64 -8.55
C THR A 149 8.37 -8.02 -9.95
N ALA A 150 8.91 -8.72 -10.96
CA ALA A 150 8.91 -8.23 -12.34
C ALA A 150 7.50 -8.00 -12.89
N ASN A 151 6.51 -8.78 -12.48
CA ASN A 151 5.12 -8.64 -12.93
C ASN A 151 4.47 -7.38 -12.35
N LEU A 152 4.62 -7.14 -11.04
CA LEU A 152 4.13 -5.91 -10.42
C LEU A 152 4.84 -4.68 -10.99
N LYS A 153 6.16 -4.74 -11.19
CA LYS A 153 6.91 -3.66 -11.83
C LYS A 153 6.32 -3.29 -13.20
N LYS A 154 6.11 -4.28 -14.08
CA LYS A 154 5.53 -4.04 -15.42
C LYS A 154 4.13 -3.43 -15.33
N MET A 155 3.30 -3.91 -14.40
CA MET A 155 1.95 -3.38 -14.18
C MET A 155 2.00 -1.92 -13.70
N PHE A 156 2.86 -1.62 -12.72
CA PHE A 156 3.04 -0.28 -12.18
C PHE A 156 3.53 0.70 -13.24
N ASP A 157 4.58 0.32 -13.98
CA ASP A 157 5.13 1.13 -15.08
C ASP A 157 4.03 1.44 -16.11
N HIS A 158 3.23 0.44 -16.49
CA HIS A 158 2.17 0.62 -17.47
C HIS A 158 1.10 1.62 -17.00
N VAL A 159 0.61 1.51 -15.75
CA VAL A 159 -0.38 2.44 -15.21
C VAL A 159 0.19 3.84 -15.03
N LEU A 160 1.46 3.96 -14.59
CA LEU A 160 2.15 5.25 -14.44
C LEU A 160 2.34 5.97 -15.79
N GLU A 161 2.54 5.22 -16.88
CA GLU A 161 2.72 5.77 -18.23
C GLU A 161 1.39 6.21 -18.91
N MET A 162 0.24 5.68 -18.47
CA MET A 162 -1.05 6.02 -19.05
C MET A 162 -1.30 7.54 -18.97
N PRO A 163 -1.74 8.21 -20.05
CA PRO A 163 -2.04 9.64 -19.99
C PRO A 163 -3.42 9.95 -19.38
N GLN A 164 -4.36 9.00 -19.40
CA GLN A 164 -5.73 9.21 -18.95
C GLN A 164 -5.87 9.04 -17.42
N TRP A 165 -6.19 10.13 -16.73
CA TRP A 165 -6.39 10.11 -15.27
C TRP A 165 -7.50 9.15 -14.81
N TYR A 166 -8.56 8.97 -15.62
CA TYR A 166 -9.66 8.08 -15.26
C TYR A 166 -9.25 6.60 -15.32
N LEU A 167 -8.36 6.20 -16.24
CA LEU A 167 -7.82 4.83 -16.27
C LEU A 167 -6.90 4.58 -15.09
N LYS A 168 -6.09 5.57 -14.70
CA LYS A 168 -5.29 5.51 -13.46
C LYS A 168 -6.17 5.34 -12.22
N THR A 169 -7.29 6.06 -12.18
CA THR A 169 -8.28 5.97 -11.10
C THR A 169 -8.86 4.57 -11.04
N VAL A 170 -9.29 3.99 -12.16
CA VAL A 170 -9.79 2.61 -12.21
C VAL A 170 -8.71 1.61 -11.75
N GLY A 171 -7.49 1.72 -12.27
CA GLY A 171 -6.40 0.80 -11.93
C GLY A 171 -6.01 0.85 -10.45
N THR A 172 -6.03 2.03 -9.85
CA THR A 172 -5.53 2.24 -8.48
C THR A 172 -6.68 2.24 -7.46
N GLN A 173 -7.60 3.19 -7.59
CA GLN A 173 -8.65 3.46 -6.60
C GLN A 173 -9.79 2.43 -6.64
N LEU A 174 -10.08 1.85 -7.81
CA LEU A 174 -11.10 0.80 -7.90
C LEU A 174 -10.50 -0.59 -7.71
N VAL A 175 -9.45 -0.93 -8.47
CA VAL A 175 -8.91 -2.31 -8.45
C VAL A 175 -7.90 -2.51 -7.33
N ALA A 176 -6.81 -1.74 -7.29
CA ALA A 176 -5.73 -1.98 -6.33
C ALA A 176 -6.20 -1.75 -4.89
N GLU A 177 -6.92 -0.66 -4.62
CA GLU A 177 -7.39 -0.30 -3.28
C GLU A 177 -8.43 -1.29 -2.74
N THR A 178 -9.37 -1.76 -3.56
CA THR A 178 -10.34 -2.80 -3.13
C THR A 178 -9.63 -4.10 -2.72
N LEU A 179 -8.57 -4.48 -3.46
CA LEU A 179 -7.75 -5.64 -3.12
C LEU A 179 -6.92 -5.38 -1.86
N ALA A 180 -6.36 -4.17 -1.71
CA ALA A 180 -5.58 -3.76 -0.55
C ALA A 180 -6.43 -3.76 0.73
N VAL A 181 -7.63 -3.16 0.71
CA VAL A 181 -8.57 -3.18 1.84
C VAL A 181 -8.91 -4.60 2.27
N SER A 182 -9.15 -5.50 1.30
CA SER A 182 -9.41 -6.90 1.59
C SER A 182 -8.21 -7.58 2.25
N LEU A 183 -7.00 -7.28 1.76
CA LEU A 183 -5.76 -7.78 2.33
C LEU A 183 -5.53 -7.24 3.75
N PHE A 184 -5.61 -5.93 3.95
CA PHE A 184 -5.43 -5.29 5.26
C PHE A 184 -6.45 -5.78 6.28
N ARG A 185 -7.70 -5.98 5.88
CA ARG A 185 -8.72 -6.56 6.77
C ARG A 185 -8.36 -7.98 7.18
N MET A 186 -7.92 -8.80 6.23
CA MET A 186 -7.45 -10.16 6.52
C MET A 186 -6.24 -10.13 7.47
N LEU A 187 -5.30 -9.19 7.30
CA LEU A 187 -4.18 -8.99 8.22
C LEU A 187 -4.68 -8.60 9.62
N ALA A 188 -5.58 -7.63 9.73
CA ALA A 188 -6.11 -7.18 11.00
C ALA A 188 -6.90 -8.27 11.75
N ASP A 189 -7.64 -9.10 11.02
CA ASP A 189 -8.49 -10.14 11.61
C ASP A 189 -7.71 -11.40 12.02
N HIS A 190 -6.54 -11.66 11.41
CA HIS A 190 -5.86 -12.95 11.53
C HIS A 190 -4.36 -12.88 11.82
N SER A 191 -3.72 -11.71 11.77
CA SER A 191 -2.31 -11.58 12.12
C SER A 191 -2.09 -12.05 13.56
N PRO A 192 -1.18 -13.02 13.80
CA PRO A 192 -0.77 -13.39 15.15
C PRO A 192 0.10 -12.29 15.81
N ASP A 193 0.69 -11.38 15.04
CA ASP A 193 1.39 -10.21 15.56
C ASP A 193 0.36 -9.15 16.01
N PRO A 194 0.37 -8.72 17.29
CA PRO A 194 -0.60 -7.78 17.84
C PRO A 194 -0.36 -6.30 17.50
N LEU A 195 0.74 -5.97 16.81
CA LEU A 195 1.00 -4.64 16.26
C LEU A 195 0.22 -4.42 14.97
#